data_AF-A0A0F2P7T7-F1
#
_entry.id   AF-A0A0F2P7T7-F1
#
_cell.length_a   1.000
_cell.length_b   1.000
_cell.length_c   1.000
_cell.angle_alpha   90.00
_cell.angle_beta   90.00
_cell.angle_gamma   90.00
#
_symmetry.space_group_name_H-M   'P 1'
#
loop_
_entity.id
_entity.type
_entity.pdbx_description
1 polymer ?
#
loop_
_entity_poly.entity_id
_entity_poly.type
_entity_poly.pdbx_seq_one_letter_code
_entity_poly.pdbx_strand_id
1 'polypeptide(L)'
;MKKSFAPLAFCLLALSVALPSTASELIIPGGKTYTVTADNMSMNVDKLVIGDKASIRFAEGVTHWELLAKDATVGHGVVIHAAGSAGSDGAAGQSYEEPADACRSGKSGTSGEAGAPGGRGLDIYLGLDARKIGGLQVIADGGDGGNGGAGGQGQKAGRILNCNPVTGGNGGSGGTGGVGGDGGNVVVSVSTLDGDKDIGALIAGVRVSVKPGKGGKGGESGEGGEGSDGQYINAKTLAGTQKWVSGGRSGRSGAAGDGGEAGNYGQLFVGGQFTGFQPMNTRQGGFDGFDNFRPAATTSNNNDAAEKEIQLLREQLKTLQDRMEKLEKE
;
A
#
# COMPACT_ATOMS: atom_id res chain seq x y z
N MET A 1 64.91 58.06 -38.76
CA MET A 1 64.34 57.97 -37.40
C MET A 1 64.15 56.50 -37.06
N LYS A 2 64.75 56.07 -35.94
CA LYS A 2 64.75 54.70 -35.41
C LYS A 2 63.35 54.32 -34.90
N LYS A 3 62.86 53.10 -35.18
CA LYS A 3 61.94 52.38 -34.28
C LYS A 3 62.25 50.88 -34.29
N SER A 4 62.57 50.39 -33.10
CA SER A 4 63.01 49.03 -32.75
C SER A 4 61.91 48.00 -32.87
N PHE A 5 62.32 46.77 -33.23
CA PHE A 5 61.58 45.53 -33.02
C PHE A 5 61.72 45.07 -31.56
N ALA A 6 60.63 44.53 -30.99
CA ALA A 6 60.64 43.75 -29.75
C ALA A 6 59.79 42.48 -29.99
N PRO A 7 60.31 41.27 -29.71
CA PRO A 7 59.54 40.04 -29.79
C PRO A 7 58.84 39.77 -28.44
N LEU A 8 57.52 39.59 -28.47
CA LEU A 8 56.73 39.21 -27.29
C LEU A 8 56.71 37.68 -27.19
N ALA A 9 57.39 37.13 -26.20
CA ALA A 9 57.40 35.71 -25.88
C ALA A 9 56.06 35.31 -25.24
N PHE A 10 55.32 34.43 -25.91
CA PHE A 10 54.03 33.90 -25.47
C PHE A 10 54.29 32.66 -24.59
N CYS A 11 54.26 32.85 -23.26
CA CYS A 11 54.45 31.79 -22.28
C CYS A 11 53.11 31.11 -21.99
N LEU A 12 52.89 29.94 -22.58
CA LEU A 12 51.70 29.10 -22.39
C LEU A 12 51.76 28.41 -21.01
N LEU A 13 51.09 28.98 -20.00
CA LEU A 13 50.86 28.30 -18.72
C LEU A 13 49.66 27.35 -18.86
N ALA A 14 49.95 26.04 -18.88
CA ALA A 14 48.94 25.00 -18.75
C ALA A 14 48.40 25.00 -17.29
N LEU A 15 47.20 25.54 -17.10
CA LEU A 15 46.48 25.49 -15.84
C LEU A 15 45.81 24.12 -15.71
N SER A 16 46.50 23.16 -15.10
CA SER A 16 45.96 21.86 -14.72
C SER A 16 45.00 22.04 -13.54
N VAL A 17 43.73 22.33 -13.81
CA VAL A 17 42.69 22.32 -12.78
C VAL A 17 42.45 20.85 -12.39
N ALA A 18 43.05 20.42 -11.28
CA ALA A 18 42.71 19.16 -10.65
C ALA A 18 41.27 19.27 -10.14
N LEU A 19 40.33 18.66 -10.86
CA LEU A 19 38.96 18.47 -10.39
C LEU A 19 39.03 17.59 -9.13
N PRO A 20 38.53 18.04 -7.96
CA PRO A 20 38.39 17.14 -6.83
C PRO A 20 37.42 16.04 -7.26
N SER A 21 37.94 14.83 -7.41
CA SER A 21 37.15 13.61 -7.49
C SER A 21 36.52 13.42 -6.11
N THR A 22 35.40 14.10 -5.86
CA THR A 22 34.56 13.80 -4.70
C THR A 22 34.05 12.38 -4.90
N ALA A 23 34.70 11.43 -4.22
CA ALA A 23 34.09 10.15 -3.91
C ALA A 23 32.68 10.43 -3.37
N SER A 24 31.66 9.82 -3.98
CA SER A 24 30.27 10.12 -3.65
C SER A 24 29.98 9.54 -2.27
N GLU A 25 30.03 10.39 -1.24
CA GLU A 25 29.69 10.01 0.13
C GLU A 25 28.24 10.43 0.42
N LEU A 26 27.45 9.50 1.00
CA LEU A 26 26.15 9.81 1.57
C LEU A 26 26.20 9.61 3.09
N ILE A 27 26.05 10.70 3.83
CA ILE A 27 26.03 10.71 5.30
C ILE A 27 24.66 11.18 5.76
N ILE A 28 23.93 10.28 6.42
CA ILE A 28 22.65 10.57 7.07
C ILE A 28 22.91 10.58 8.58
N PRO A 29 22.94 11.75 9.24
CA PRO A 29 23.23 11.81 10.67
C PRO A 29 22.16 11.08 11.51
N GLY A 30 22.56 10.60 12.69
CA GLY A 30 21.65 9.92 13.61
C GLY A 30 20.45 10.79 14.01
N GLY A 31 19.27 10.17 14.06
CA GLY A 31 18.00 10.83 14.37
C GLY A 31 17.52 11.84 13.33
N LYS A 32 18.19 11.96 12.18
CA LYS A 32 17.78 12.85 11.10
C LYS A 32 16.97 12.12 10.03
N THR A 33 16.13 12.89 9.35
CA THR A 33 15.37 12.42 8.19
C THR A 33 16.13 12.78 6.92
N TYR A 34 16.34 11.80 6.05
CA TYR A 34 16.79 11.99 4.67
C TYR A 34 15.61 11.81 3.72
N THR A 35 15.43 12.76 2.81
CA THR A 35 14.37 12.70 1.80
C THR A 35 14.96 12.34 0.45
N VAL A 36 14.54 11.19 -0.08
CA VAL A 36 14.78 10.79 -1.46
C VAL A 36 13.80 11.54 -2.36
N THR A 37 14.31 12.07 -3.46
CA THR A 37 13.63 12.85 -4.49
C THR A 37 13.89 12.20 -5.85
N ALA A 38 13.26 12.69 -6.91
CA ALA A 38 13.51 12.18 -8.26
C ALA A 38 14.99 12.25 -8.67
N ASP A 39 15.74 13.26 -8.19
CA ASP A 39 17.14 13.48 -8.57
C ASP A 39 18.12 12.47 -7.94
N ASN A 40 17.69 11.75 -6.90
CA ASN A 40 18.53 10.83 -6.15
C ASN A 40 17.85 9.46 -5.90
N MET A 41 16.88 9.11 -6.75
CA MET A 41 16.21 7.80 -6.73
C MET A 41 17.13 6.64 -7.14
N SER A 42 18.22 6.94 -7.87
CA SER A 42 19.25 5.95 -8.22
C SER A 42 20.63 6.52 -7.88
N MET A 43 21.35 5.88 -6.98
CA MET A 43 22.65 6.35 -6.50
C MET A 43 23.66 5.22 -6.39
N ASN A 44 24.91 5.55 -6.74
CA ASN A 44 26.07 4.76 -6.39
C ASN A 44 26.99 5.62 -5.53
N VAL A 45 27.32 5.13 -4.33
CA VAL A 45 28.14 5.83 -3.36
C VAL A 45 29.34 4.96 -2.98
N ASP A 46 30.49 5.58 -2.86
CA ASP A 46 31.67 4.87 -2.37
C ASP A 46 31.52 4.61 -0.87
N LYS A 47 30.83 5.51 -0.16
CA LYS A 47 30.62 5.42 1.29
C LYS A 47 29.21 5.85 1.69
N LEU A 48 28.55 5.00 2.46
CA LEU A 48 27.24 5.22 3.06
C LEU A 48 27.36 5.14 4.58
N VAL A 49 27.00 6.22 5.26
CA VAL A 49 26.91 6.24 6.73
C VAL A 49 25.51 6.66 7.13
N ILE A 50 24.77 5.75 7.75
CA ILE A 50 23.45 6.03 8.32
C ILE A 50 23.56 5.93 9.84
N GLY A 51 23.40 7.05 10.53
CA GLY A 51 23.47 7.11 11.99
C GLY A 51 22.28 6.44 12.67
N ASP A 52 22.42 6.18 13.97
CA ASP A 52 21.36 5.55 14.78
C ASP A 52 20.04 6.33 14.70
N LYS A 53 18.92 5.60 14.61
CA LYS A 53 17.55 6.15 14.56
C LYS A 53 17.30 7.13 13.40
N ALA A 54 18.12 7.09 12.35
CA ALA A 54 17.84 7.86 11.14
C ALA A 54 16.59 7.32 10.43
N SER A 55 15.91 8.22 9.73
CA SER A 55 14.68 7.93 8.98
C SER A 55 14.88 8.30 7.51
N ILE A 56 14.53 7.42 6.59
CA ILE A 56 14.53 7.71 5.15
C ILE A 56 13.08 7.80 4.70
N ARG A 57 12.74 8.90 4.02
CA ARG A 57 11.40 9.17 3.47
C ARG A 57 11.52 9.56 2.00
N PHE A 58 10.41 9.53 1.28
CA PHE A 58 10.37 9.79 -0.15
C PHE A 58 9.50 11.01 -0.43
N ALA A 59 9.93 11.84 -1.37
CA ALA A 59 9.14 12.92 -1.93
C ALA A 59 8.03 12.35 -2.82
N GLU A 60 7.02 13.17 -3.10
CA GLU A 60 5.95 12.82 -4.03
C GLU A 60 6.51 12.50 -5.42
N GLY A 61 5.93 11.49 -6.08
CA GLY A 61 6.34 11.05 -7.42
C GLY A 61 7.51 10.06 -7.44
N VAL A 62 8.18 9.81 -6.32
CA VAL A 62 9.20 8.74 -6.24
C VAL A 62 8.52 7.37 -6.17
N THR A 63 8.84 6.50 -7.12
CA THR A 63 8.24 5.16 -7.23
C THR A 63 9.15 4.04 -6.75
N HIS A 64 10.46 4.28 -6.73
CA HIS A 64 11.47 3.33 -6.29
C HIS A 64 12.69 4.05 -5.75
N TRP A 65 13.56 3.30 -5.07
CA TRP A 65 14.88 3.77 -4.68
C TRP A 65 15.93 2.68 -4.83
N GLU A 66 16.95 2.99 -5.61
CA GLU A 66 18.13 2.17 -5.84
C GLU A 66 19.37 2.83 -5.23
N LEU A 67 20.01 2.11 -4.31
CA LEU A 67 21.25 2.57 -3.66
C LEU A 67 22.27 1.43 -3.67
N LEU A 68 23.39 1.69 -4.33
CA LEU A 68 24.58 0.84 -4.27
C LEU A 68 25.66 1.53 -3.45
N ALA A 69 26.16 0.88 -2.41
CA ALA A 69 27.18 1.41 -1.51
C ALA A 69 28.33 0.42 -1.37
N LYS A 70 29.55 0.86 -1.72
CA LYS A 70 30.78 0.06 -1.61
C LYS A 70 31.35 -0.02 -0.18
N ASP A 71 30.95 0.92 0.69
CA ASP A 71 31.29 0.92 2.10
C ASP A 71 30.11 1.44 2.92
N ALA A 72 29.31 0.51 3.43
CA ALA A 72 28.10 0.83 4.19
C ALA A 72 28.28 0.59 5.70
N THR A 73 27.90 1.60 6.47
CA THR A 73 27.72 1.52 7.92
C THR A 73 26.32 1.99 8.28
N VAL A 74 25.49 1.08 8.77
CA VAL A 74 24.12 1.37 9.22
C VAL A 74 24.05 1.25 10.74
N GLY A 75 23.56 2.29 11.39
CA GLY A 75 23.30 2.34 12.82
C GLY A 75 22.14 1.46 13.27
N HIS A 76 21.71 1.63 14.52
CA HIS A 76 20.61 0.89 15.13
C HIS A 76 19.29 1.64 14.97
N GLY A 77 18.21 0.90 14.71
CA GLY A 77 16.86 1.46 14.64
C GLY A 77 16.64 2.40 13.45
N VAL A 78 17.37 2.17 12.35
CA VAL A 78 17.19 2.91 11.10
C VAL A 78 15.92 2.42 10.41
N VAL A 79 15.12 3.36 9.89
CA VAL A 79 13.85 3.04 9.22
C VAL A 79 13.78 3.69 7.85
N ILE A 80 13.45 2.90 6.83
CA ILE A 80 13.07 3.36 5.49
C ILE A 80 11.54 3.30 5.39
N HIS A 81 10.88 4.46 5.29
CA HIS A 81 9.43 4.58 5.15
C HIS A 81 9.04 4.68 3.68
N ALA A 82 8.83 3.52 3.06
CA ALA A 82 8.44 3.35 1.66
C ALA A 82 6.98 2.88 1.51
N ALA A 83 6.16 3.06 2.54
CA ALA A 83 4.76 2.62 2.52
C ALA A 83 3.92 3.46 1.56
N GLY A 84 2.94 2.83 0.93
CA GLY A 84 1.95 3.50 0.09
C GLY A 84 1.05 4.43 0.89
N SER A 85 0.51 5.45 0.23
CA SER A 85 -0.44 6.38 0.84
C SER A 85 -1.79 5.71 1.10
N ALA A 86 -2.45 6.02 2.21
CA ALA A 86 -3.84 5.60 2.40
C ALA A 86 -4.76 6.29 1.38
N GLY A 87 -5.78 5.58 0.93
CA GLY A 87 -6.88 6.14 0.16
C GLY A 87 -7.76 7.03 1.03
N SER A 88 -8.31 8.09 0.44
CA SER A 88 -9.29 8.96 1.09
C SER A 88 -10.67 8.30 1.14
N ASP A 89 -11.40 8.52 2.23
CA ASP A 89 -12.79 8.12 2.35
C ASP A 89 -13.67 8.87 1.32
N GLY A 90 -14.73 8.20 0.85
CA GLY A 90 -15.75 8.79 -0.01
C GLY A 90 -16.69 9.72 0.76
N ALA A 91 -17.15 10.78 0.12
CA ALA A 91 -18.11 11.70 0.73
C ALA A 91 -19.49 11.05 0.94
N ALA A 92 -20.16 11.41 2.02
CA ALA A 92 -21.53 10.98 2.27
C ALA A 92 -22.51 11.63 1.27
N GLY A 93 -23.55 10.88 0.93
CA GLY A 93 -24.65 11.37 0.13
C GLY A 93 -25.49 12.40 0.87
N GLN A 94 -26.13 13.29 0.11
CA GLN A 94 -27.02 14.30 0.64
C GLN A 94 -28.30 13.66 1.19
N SER A 95 -28.58 13.98 2.45
CA SER A 95 -29.81 13.62 3.15
C SER A 95 -30.80 14.79 3.17
N TYR A 96 -32.08 14.47 3.41
CA TYR A 96 -33.13 15.47 3.62
C TYR A 96 -33.89 15.19 4.91
N GLU A 97 -33.67 16.00 5.93
CA GLU A 97 -34.30 15.81 7.25
C GLU A 97 -35.71 16.41 7.32
N GLU A 98 -35.93 17.55 6.67
CA GLU A 98 -37.21 18.22 6.69
C GLU A 98 -38.23 17.50 5.80
N PRO A 99 -39.50 17.34 6.23
CA PRO A 99 -40.56 16.83 5.36
C PRO A 99 -40.73 17.69 4.11
N ALA A 100 -41.16 17.06 3.02
CA ALA A 100 -41.54 17.80 1.82
C ALA A 100 -42.76 18.70 2.07
N ASP A 101 -42.91 19.73 1.24
CA ASP A 101 -44.08 20.60 1.28
C ASP A 101 -45.39 19.81 1.12
N ALA A 102 -46.49 20.36 1.64
CA ALA A 102 -47.81 19.73 1.54
C ALA A 102 -48.11 19.28 0.10
N CYS A 103 -48.63 18.07 -0.03
CA CYS A 103 -48.94 17.46 -1.33
C CYS A 103 -47.74 17.26 -2.27
N ARG A 104 -46.52 17.23 -1.74
CA ARG A 104 -45.30 16.88 -2.50
C ARG A 104 -44.72 15.56 -2.00
N SER A 105 -44.26 14.75 -2.94
CA SER A 105 -43.43 13.61 -2.63
C SER A 105 -42.09 14.05 -2.05
N GLY A 106 -41.51 13.19 -1.22
CA GLY A 106 -40.16 13.39 -0.71
C GLY A 106 -39.11 13.34 -1.83
N LYS A 107 -38.07 14.15 -1.69
CA LYS A 107 -36.85 14.05 -2.50
C LYS A 107 -36.04 12.82 -2.09
N SER A 108 -35.47 12.11 -3.06
CA SER A 108 -34.56 11.01 -2.76
C SER A 108 -33.24 11.55 -2.22
N GLY A 109 -32.64 10.84 -1.25
CA GLY A 109 -31.25 11.06 -0.87
C GLY A 109 -30.30 10.68 -2.01
N THR A 110 -29.09 11.25 -2.01
CA THR A 110 -28.09 10.90 -3.04
C THR A 110 -27.21 9.75 -2.56
N SER A 111 -26.60 9.03 -3.48
CA SER A 111 -25.61 8.01 -3.11
C SER A 111 -24.39 8.63 -2.44
N GLY A 112 -23.73 7.84 -1.59
CA GLY A 112 -22.38 8.15 -1.13
C GLY A 112 -21.34 7.89 -2.22
N GLU A 113 -20.22 8.59 -2.15
CA GLU A 113 -19.11 8.42 -3.09
C GLU A 113 -18.25 7.21 -2.72
N ALA A 114 -17.54 6.66 -3.69
CA ALA A 114 -16.59 5.57 -3.45
C ALA A 114 -15.36 6.06 -2.67
N GLY A 115 -14.80 5.19 -1.84
CA GLY A 115 -13.49 5.40 -1.25
C GLY A 115 -12.39 5.30 -2.30
N ALA A 116 -11.35 6.12 -2.17
CA ALA A 116 -10.20 6.09 -3.07
C ALA A 116 -9.31 4.86 -2.80
N PRO A 117 -8.60 4.34 -3.82
CA PRO A 117 -7.69 3.23 -3.62
C PRO A 117 -6.48 3.62 -2.75
N GLY A 118 -5.95 2.65 -2.03
CA GLY A 118 -4.66 2.77 -1.35
C GLY A 118 -3.51 2.74 -2.36
N GLY A 119 -2.46 3.51 -2.07
CA GLY A 119 -1.25 3.56 -2.89
C GLY A 119 -0.40 2.31 -2.71
N ARG A 120 0.33 1.93 -3.77
CA ARG A 120 1.32 0.85 -3.71
C ARG A 120 2.55 1.30 -2.91
N GLY A 121 3.16 0.37 -2.15
CA GLY A 121 4.45 0.58 -1.50
C GLY A 121 5.59 0.73 -2.53
N LEU A 122 6.62 1.52 -2.21
CA LEU A 122 7.72 1.79 -3.13
C LEU A 122 8.65 0.57 -3.27
N ASP A 123 9.22 0.42 -4.47
CA ASP A 123 10.21 -0.61 -4.72
C ASP A 123 11.60 -0.17 -4.20
N ILE A 124 12.26 -1.02 -3.42
CA ILE A 124 13.53 -0.68 -2.75
C ILE A 124 14.61 -1.67 -3.16
N TYR A 125 15.72 -1.15 -3.70
CA TYR A 125 16.87 -1.93 -4.15
C TYR A 125 18.12 -1.43 -3.43
N LEU A 126 18.62 -2.19 -2.48
CA LEU A 126 19.82 -1.86 -1.71
C LEU A 126 20.91 -2.89 -2.00
N GLY A 127 22.04 -2.42 -2.53
CA GLY A 127 23.28 -3.18 -2.60
C GLY A 127 24.29 -2.60 -1.63
N LEU A 128 24.60 -3.33 -0.56
CA LEU A 128 25.41 -2.83 0.55
C LEU A 128 26.63 -3.72 0.77
N ASP A 129 27.81 -3.20 0.43
CA ASP A 129 29.08 -3.77 0.90
C ASP A 129 29.32 -3.24 2.31
N ALA A 130 28.80 -3.96 3.31
CA ALA A 130 28.60 -3.45 4.66
C ALA A 130 29.73 -3.86 5.61
N ARG A 131 30.22 -2.89 6.40
CA ARG A 131 31.05 -3.17 7.58
C ARG A 131 30.21 -3.53 8.80
N LYS A 132 29.02 -2.92 8.91
CA LYS A 132 28.12 -3.03 10.06
C LYS A 132 26.69 -2.68 9.67
N ILE A 133 25.74 -3.48 10.16
CA ILE A 133 24.31 -3.18 10.18
C ILE A 133 23.80 -3.36 11.62
N GLY A 134 23.52 -2.25 12.31
CA GLY A 134 23.02 -2.27 13.69
C GLY A 134 21.52 -2.56 13.81
N GLY A 135 20.75 -2.32 12.74
CA GLY A 135 19.32 -2.56 12.70
C GLY A 135 18.66 -1.69 11.63
N LEU A 136 18.37 -2.29 10.48
CA LEU A 136 17.69 -1.66 9.35
C LEU A 136 16.27 -2.21 9.22
N GLN A 137 15.28 -1.34 9.23
CA GLN A 137 13.89 -1.69 8.93
C GLN A 137 13.47 -1.04 7.62
N VAL A 138 12.96 -1.84 6.68
CA VAL A 138 12.32 -1.35 5.45
C VAL A 138 10.83 -1.61 5.54
N ILE A 139 10.03 -0.55 5.44
CA ILE A 139 8.56 -0.64 5.45
C ILE A 139 8.07 -0.19 4.08
N ALA A 140 7.77 -1.15 3.21
CA ALA A 140 7.23 -0.95 1.88
C ALA A 140 5.82 -1.55 1.78
N ASP A 141 5.03 -1.41 2.85
CA ASP A 141 3.65 -1.89 2.89
C ASP A 141 2.77 -1.08 1.92
N GLY A 142 1.73 -1.71 1.38
CA GLY A 142 0.68 -1.00 0.65
C GLY A 142 -0.18 -0.14 1.58
N GLY A 143 -0.72 0.96 1.05
CA GLY A 143 -1.64 1.83 1.78
C GLY A 143 -3.04 1.22 1.86
N ASP A 144 -3.76 1.46 2.97
CA ASP A 144 -5.15 1.02 3.10
C ASP A 144 -6.06 1.79 2.12
N GLY A 145 -7.07 1.14 1.56
CA GLY A 145 -8.12 1.78 0.77
C GLY A 145 -9.06 2.60 1.64
N GLY A 146 -9.60 3.69 1.08
CA GLY A 146 -10.56 4.56 1.77
C GLY A 146 -11.93 3.89 1.91
N ASN A 147 -12.68 4.24 2.95
CA ASN A 147 -14.05 3.75 3.12
C ASN A 147 -14.99 4.43 2.11
N GLY A 148 -16.04 3.73 1.69
CA GLY A 148 -17.11 4.33 0.92
C GLY A 148 -17.98 5.25 1.78
N GLY A 149 -18.50 6.32 1.19
CA GLY A 149 -19.39 7.26 1.86
C GLY A 149 -20.77 6.66 2.10
N ALA A 150 -21.42 7.04 3.19
CA ALA A 150 -22.80 6.60 3.46
C ALA A 150 -23.78 7.17 2.43
N GLY A 151 -24.83 6.41 2.10
CA GLY A 151 -25.94 6.88 1.28
C GLY A 151 -26.81 7.89 2.04
N GLY A 152 -27.31 8.89 1.35
CA GLY A 152 -28.16 9.93 1.92
C GLY A 152 -29.58 9.45 2.22
N GLN A 153 -30.18 9.95 3.29
CA GLN A 153 -31.54 9.63 3.69
C GLN A 153 -32.57 10.24 2.74
N GLY A 154 -33.59 9.46 2.38
CA GLY A 154 -34.74 9.93 1.61
C GLY A 154 -35.63 10.86 2.44
N GLN A 155 -36.14 11.91 1.82
CA GLN A 155 -37.01 12.87 2.48
C GLN A 155 -38.38 12.26 2.81
N LYS A 156 -38.93 12.56 3.98
CA LYS A 156 -40.34 12.28 4.29
C LYS A 156 -41.27 13.05 3.33
N ALA A 157 -42.35 12.43 2.89
CA ALA A 157 -43.35 13.08 2.05
C ALA A 157 -44.13 14.15 2.81
N GLY A 158 -44.67 15.11 2.09
CA GLY A 158 -45.53 16.14 2.69
C GLY A 158 -46.88 15.60 3.12
N ARG A 159 -47.54 16.34 4.02
CA ARG A 159 -48.90 15.99 4.48
C ARG A 159 -49.90 16.04 3.33
N ILE A 160 -50.94 15.21 3.41
CA ILE A 160 -52.04 15.21 2.45
C ILE A 160 -52.96 16.42 2.75
N LEU A 161 -53.07 17.38 1.84
CA LEU A 161 -53.97 18.53 1.95
C LEU A 161 -54.79 18.73 0.67
N ASN A 162 -55.95 18.08 0.58
CA ASN A 162 -56.82 18.08 -0.62
C ASN A 162 -56.11 17.60 -1.90
N CYS A 163 -55.23 16.62 -1.75
CA CYS A 163 -54.47 16.02 -2.83
C CYS A 163 -54.43 14.50 -2.67
N ASN A 164 -53.87 13.83 -3.68
CA ASN A 164 -53.61 12.41 -3.58
C ASN A 164 -52.48 12.13 -2.58
N PRO A 165 -52.46 10.93 -1.96
CA PRO A 165 -51.34 10.51 -1.13
C PRO A 165 -50.02 10.57 -1.91
N VAL A 166 -48.97 11.07 -1.26
CA VAL A 166 -47.64 11.30 -1.87
C VAL A 166 -46.58 10.41 -1.21
N THR A 167 -45.62 9.95 -2.00
CA THR A 167 -44.62 8.99 -1.55
C THR A 167 -43.43 9.66 -0.90
N GLY A 168 -42.78 8.96 0.02
CA GLY A 168 -41.48 9.39 0.53
C GLY A 168 -40.39 9.26 -0.54
N GLY A 169 -39.29 9.97 -0.34
CA GLY A 169 -38.12 9.88 -1.19
C GLY A 169 -37.35 8.60 -0.93
N ASN A 170 -36.66 8.05 -1.94
CA ASN A 170 -35.82 6.88 -1.72
C ASN A 170 -34.54 7.26 -0.99
N GLY A 171 -33.97 6.33 -0.22
CA GLY A 171 -32.61 6.47 0.29
C GLY A 171 -31.58 6.29 -0.82
N GLY A 172 -30.45 6.97 -0.69
CA GLY A 172 -29.29 6.78 -1.55
C GLY A 172 -28.53 5.50 -1.21
N SER A 173 -27.80 4.95 -2.18
CA SER A 173 -26.92 3.80 -1.92
C SER A 173 -25.63 4.25 -1.22
N GLY A 174 -25.05 3.38 -0.40
CA GLY A 174 -23.70 3.57 0.10
C GLY A 174 -22.66 3.47 -1.02
N GLY A 175 -21.57 4.22 -0.91
CA GLY A 175 -20.44 4.13 -1.82
C GLY A 175 -19.60 2.88 -1.54
N THR A 176 -18.91 2.37 -2.55
CA THR A 176 -18.02 1.21 -2.39
C THR A 176 -16.74 1.60 -1.64
N GLY A 177 -16.16 0.67 -0.88
CA GLY A 177 -14.83 0.84 -0.31
C GLY A 177 -13.73 0.81 -1.40
N GLY A 178 -12.67 1.58 -1.20
CA GLY A 178 -11.49 1.59 -2.05
C GLY A 178 -10.66 0.32 -1.86
N VAL A 179 -10.02 -0.14 -2.93
CA VAL A 179 -9.11 -1.29 -2.88
C VAL A 179 -7.84 -0.91 -2.12
N GLY A 180 -7.28 -1.83 -1.33
CA GLY A 180 -5.99 -1.66 -0.66
C GLY A 180 -4.82 -1.71 -1.64
N GLY A 181 -3.76 -0.95 -1.38
CA GLY A 181 -2.57 -0.93 -2.21
C GLY A 181 -1.72 -2.19 -2.05
N ASP A 182 -0.97 -2.52 -3.10
CA ASP A 182 0.00 -3.63 -3.05
C ASP A 182 1.24 -3.24 -2.22
N GLY A 183 1.90 -4.24 -1.63
CA GLY A 183 3.25 -4.07 -1.09
C GLY A 183 4.28 -3.79 -2.19
N GLY A 184 5.31 -3.04 -1.86
CA GLY A 184 6.47 -2.81 -2.74
C GLY A 184 7.39 -4.02 -2.82
N ASN A 185 8.22 -4.08 -3.85
CA ASN A 185 9.25 -5.10 -4.00
C ASN A 185 10.53 -4.62 -3.34
N VAL A 186 11.05 -5.41 -2.40
CA VAL A 186 12.25 -5.04 -1.63
C VAL A 186 13.35 -6.07 -1.83
N VAL A 187 14.52 -5.56 -2.17
CA VAL A 187 15.75 -6.34 -2.39
C VAL A 187 16.85 -5.69 -1.58
N VAL A 188 17.40 -6.44 -0.63
CA VAL A 188 18.55 -6.03 0.16
C VAL A 188 19.64 -7.07 -0.02
N SER A 189 20.60 -6.74 -0.90
CA SER A 189 21.82 -7.51 -1.10
C SER A 189 22.89 -6.96 -0.18
N VAL A 190 23.38 -7.80 0.73
CA VAL A 190 24.45 -7.44 1.67
C VAL A 190 25.69 -8.27 1.32
N SER A 191 26.84 -7.62 1.22
CA SER A 191 28.15 -8.28 1.17
C SER A 191 28.99 -7.80 2.35
N THR A 192 30.03 -8.56 2.72
CA THR A 192 30.97 -8.13 3.77
C THR A 192 32.23 -7.55 3.13
N LEU A 193 32.64 -6.38 3.62
CA LEU A 193 33.95 -5.80 3.28
C LEU A 193 35.12 -6.46 4.01
N ASP A 194 34.85 -6.98 5.20
CA ASP A 194 35.83 -7.69 6.00
C ASP A 194 35.56 -9.18 5.77
N GLY A 195 36.34 -9.83 4.88
CA GLY A 195 36.09 -11.17 4.35
C GLY A 195 35.87 -12.30 5.39
N ASP A 196 36.13 -12.03 6.67
CA ASP A 196 35.96 -12.96 7.79
C ASP A 196 34.71 -12.70 8.66
N LYS A 197 33.93 -11.64 8.39
CA LYS A 197 32.70 -11.37 9.15
C LYS A 197 31.55 -12.26 8.69
N ASP A 198 30.79 -12.74 9.66
CA ASP A 198 29.58 -13.52 9.45
C ASP A 198 28.51 -12.65 8.75
N ILE A 199 28.34 -12.89 7.45
CA ILE A 199 27.31 -12.28 6.61
C ILE A 199 25.90 -12.52 7.17
N GLY A 200 25.69 -13.64 7.88
CA GLY A 200 24.45 -13.96 8.56
C GLY A 200 24.11 -12.95 9.66
N ALA A 201 25.12 -12.46 10.40
CA ALA A 201 24.92 -11.44 11.43
C ALA A 201 24.51 -10.07 10.83
N LEU A 202 25.04 -9.72 9.65
CA LEU A 202 24.64 -8.49 8.95
C LEU A 202 23.20 -8.60 8.42
N ILE A 203 22.85 -9.74 7.81
CA ILE A 203 21.51 -10.01 7.29
C ILE A 203 20.47 -10.05 8.43
N ALA A 204 20.80 -10.65 9.58
CA ALA A 204 19.92 -10.68 10.75
C ALA A 204 19.58 -9.28 11.30
N GLY A 205 20.40 -8.28 11.00
CA GLY A 205 20.15 -6.87 11.30
C GLY A 205 19.11 -6.21 10.38
N VAL A 206 18.67 -6.87 9.31
CA VAL A 206 17.71 -6.33 8.33
C VAL A 206 16.32 -6.94 8.56
N ARG A 207 15.31 -6.08 8.66
CA ARG A 207 13.89 -6.44 8.75
C ARG A 207 13.12 -5.74 7.65
N VAL A 208 12.22 -6.47 6.99
CA VAL A 208 11.44 -5.91 5.90
C VAL A 208 9.96 -6.26 6.05
N SER A 209 9.08 -5.31 5.73
CA SER A 209 7.64 -5.48 5.62
C SER A 209 7.18 -5.03 4.23
N VAL A 210 6.43 -5.90 3.56
CA VAL A 210 5.85 -5.72 2.22
C VAL A 210 4.38 -6.17 2.21
N LYS A 211 3.68 -5.88 3.31
CA LYS A 211 2.30 -6.31 3.53
C LYS A 211 1.36 -5.57 2.58
N PRO A 212 0.26 -6.19 2.16
CA PRO A 212 -0.78 -5.48 1.45
C PRO A 212 -1.49 -4.47 2.35
N GLY A 213 -1.97 -3.40 1.74
CA GLY A 213 -2.98 -2.54 2.34
C GLY A 213 -4.33 -3.25 2.42
N LYS A 214 -5.12 -2.92 3.42
CA LYS A 214 -6.48 -3.44 3.57
C LYS A 214 -7.41 -2.73 2.60
N GLY A 215 -8.45 -3.41 2.13
CA GLY A 215 -9.56 -2.74 1.47
C GLY A 215 -10.38 -1.91 2.45
N GLY A 216 -10.90 -0.79 1.96
CA GLY A 216 -11.82 0.06 2.71
C GLY A 216 -13.19 -0.59 2.89
N LYS A 217 -13.94 -0.16 3.90
CA LYS A 217 -15.31 -0.65 4.10
C LYS A 217 -16.25 -0.01 3.09
N GLY A 218 -17.30 -0.71 2.68
CA GLY A 218 -18.41 -0.10 1.96
C GLY A 218 -19.22 0.83 2.88
N GLY A 219 -19.83 1.85 2.28
CA GLY A 219 -20.70 2.79 2.96
C GLY A 219 -22.06 2.18 3.29
N GLU A 220 -22.68 2.66 4.37
CA GLU A 220 -24.03 2.25 4.74
C GLU A 220 -25.07 2.78 3.74
N SER A 221 -26.20 2.10 3.60
CA SER A 221 -27.31 2.60 2.79
C SER A 221 -28.06 3.74 3.49
N GLY A 222 -28.61 4.65 2.69
CA GLY A 222 -29.64 5.58 3.15
C GLY A 222 -30.99 4.87 3.26
N GLU A 223 -31.77 5.20 4.28
CA GLU A 223 -33.14 4.75 4.44
C GLU A 223 -34.08 5.55 3.53
N GLY A 224 -35.18 4.90 3.12
CA GLY A 224 -36.26 5.57 2.41
C GLY A 224 -37.08 6.43 3.34
N GLY A 225 -37.41 7.65 2.90
CA GLY A 225 -38.30 8.54 3.64
C GLY A 225 -39.71 8.00 3.74
N GLU A 226 -40.41 8.35 4.81
CA GLU A 226 -41.80 7.93 5.02
C GLU A 226 -42.75 8.54 3.97
N GLY A 227 -43.79 7.79 3.61
CA GLY A 227 -44.90 8.32 2.82
C GLY A 227 -45.77 9.30 3.62
N SER A 228 -46.69 9.99 2.94
CA SER A 228 -47.60 10.91 3.61
C SER A 228 -48.53 10.13 4.55
N ASP A 229 -48.80 10.66 5.74
CA ASP A 229 -49.70 10.00 6.71
C ASP A 229 -51.13 9.83 6.13
N GLY A 230 -51.82 8.76 6.52
CA GLY A 230 -53.24 8.59 6.21
C GLY A 230 -54.12 9.56 7.01
N GLN A 231 -55.26 9.96 6.45
CA GLN A 231 -56.18 10.88 7.14
C GLN A 231 -57.65 10.57 6.87
N TYR A 232 -58.50 10.96 7.81
CA TYR A 232 -59.95 10.98 7.62
C TYR A 232 -60.35 12.25 6.84
N ILE A 233 -61.07 12.08 5.74
CA ILE A 233 -61.68 13.18 4.98
C ILE A 233 -63.18 13.21 5.22
N ASN A 234 -63.76 14.41 5.23
CA ASN A 234 -65.21 14.57 5.29
C ASN A 234 -65.80 14.27 3.90
N ALA A 235 -66.48 13.13 3.79
CA ALA A 235 -67.17 12.70 2.58
C ALA A 235 -68.49 12.03 2.99
N LYS A 236 -69.62 12.50 2.45
CA LYS A 236 -70.90 11.82 2.64
C LYS A 236 -70.84 10.46 1.95
N THR A 237 -70.78 9.40 2.75
CA THR A 237 -70.86 8.02 2.29
C THR A 237 -72.13 7.37 2.83
N LEU A 238 -72.52 6.23 2.26
CA LEU A 238 -73.68 5.45 2.74
C LEU A 238 -73.51 4.94 4.19
N ALA A 239 -72.28 4.96 4.75
CA ALA A 239 -71.94 4.48 6.08
C ALA A 239 -71.57 5.60 7.09
N GLY A 240 -71.58 6.88 6.69
CA GLY A 240 -71.20 8.00 7.57
C GLY A 240 -70.62 9.22 6.84
N THR A 241 -70.22 10.24 7.59
CA THR A 241 -69.69 11.53 7.08
C THR A 241 -68.17 11.56 6.92
N GLN A 242 -67.46 10.53 7.35
CA GLN A 242 -66.00 10.44 7.28
C GLN A 242 -65.56 9.21 6.49
N LYS A 243 -64.53 9.38 5.67
CA LYS A 243 -63.87 8.31 4.91
C LYS A 243 -62.38 8.33 5.21
N TRP A 244 -61.81 7.20 5.56
CA TRP A 244 -60.35 7.04 5.68
C TRP A 244 -59.71 7.05 4.28
N VAL A 245 -58.64 7.82 4.13
CA VAL A 245 -57.76 7.79 2.95
C VAL A 245 -56.39 7.27 3.39
N SER A 246 -55.95 6.19 2.77
CA SER A 246 -54.63 5.61 3.05
C SER A 246 -53.52 6.61 2.75
N GLY A 247 -52.48 6.60 3.57
CA GLY A 247 -51.26 7.35 3.33
C GLY A 247 -50.53 6.97 2.05
N GLY A 248 -49.49 7.74 1.73
CA GLY A 248 -48.57 7.42 0.65
C GLY A 248 -47.61 6.31 1.06
N ARG A 249 -46.94 5.71 0.08
CA ARG A 249 -45.92 4.68 0.33
C ARG A 249 -44.61 5.32 0.78
N SER A 250 -43.88 4.66 1.68
CA SER A 250 -42.49 5.03 1.97
C SER A 250 -41.60 4.81 0.75
N GLY A 251 -40.53 5.59 0.69
CA GLY A 251 -39.43 5.35 -0.22
C GLY A 251 -38.73 4.04 0.08
N ARG A 252 -37.97 3.54 -0.88
CA ARG A 252 -37.13 2.37 -0.70
C ARG A 252 -35.80 2.80 -0.09
N SER A 253 -35.27 2.02 0.85
CA SER A 253 -33.88 2.17 1.28
C SER A 253 -32.92 1.85 0.13
N GLY A 254 -31.76 2.50 0.13
CA GLY A 254 -30.67 2.19 -0.78
C GLY A 254 -30.00 0.85 -0.45
N ALA A 255 -29.06 0.45 -1.29
CA ALA A 255 -28.18 -0.68 -1.01
C ALA A 255 -26.92 -0.21 -0.28
N ALA A 256 -26.38 -1.03 0.62
CA ALA A 256 -25.07 -0.78 1.19
C ALA A 256 -24.00 -0.93 0.10
N GLY A 257 -22.89 -0.20 0.22
CA GLY A 257 -21.76 -0.35 -0.66
C GLY A 257 -20.98 -1.63 -0.34
N ASP A 258 -20.34 -2.20 -1.36
CA ASP A 258 -19.43 -3.32 -1.17
C ASP A 258 -18.10 -2.85 -0.54
N GLY A 259 -17.46 -3.73 0.24
CA GLY A 259 -16.10 -3.49 0.72
C GLY A 259 -15.08 -3.58 -0.40
N GLY A 260 -13.98 -2.83 -0.27
CA GLY A 260 -12.83 -2.96 -1.13
C GLY A 260 -12.05 -4.25 -0.83
N GLU A 261 -11.35 -4.75 -1.83
CA GLU A 261 -10.43 -5.88 -1.67
C GLU A 261 -9.12 -5.42 -1.03
N ALA A 262 -8.43 -6.33 -0.33
CA ALA A 262 -7.07 -6.07 0.10
C ALA A 262 -6.11 -6.11 -1.10
N GLY A 263 -4.99 -5.40 -1.00
CA GLY A 263 -3.92 -5.50 -1.99
C GLY A 263 -3.19 -6.84 -1.94
N ASN A 264 -2.14 -6.94 -2.73
CA ASN A 264 -1.26 -8.10 -2.78
C ASN A 264 0.02 -7.88 -1.97
N TYR A 265 0.60 -8.97 -1.47
CA TYR A 265 1.93 -8.93 -0.89
C TYR A 265 2.96 -8.52 -1.95
N GLY A 266 3.90 -7.66 -1.56
CA GLY A 266 5.08 -7.38 -2.36
C GLY A 266 6.10 -8.53 -2.30
N GLN A 267 7.12 -8.46 -3.15
CA GLN A 267 8.21 -9.43 -3.12
C GLN A 267 9.31 -9.00 -2.16
N LEU A 268 9.97 -9.97 -1.53
CA LEU A 268 11.06 -9.71 -0.59
C LEU A 268 12.25 -10.62 -0.86
N PHE A 269 13.43 -10.03 -0.98
CA PHE A 269 14.72 -10.71 -0.91
C PHE A 269 15.66 -9.99 0.07
N VAL A 270 16.20 -10.73 1.04
CA VAL A 270 17.31 -10.28 1.89
C VAL A 270 18.36 -11.39 1.88
N GLY A 271 19.57 -11.08 1.41
CA GLY A 271 20.57 -12.11 1.21
C GLY A 271 21.97 -11.58 0.95
N GLY A 272 22.87 -12.52 0.69
CA GLY A 272 24.26 -12.25 0.30
C GLY A 272 24.37 -11.58 -1.08
N GLN A 273 25.59 -11.53 -1.62
CA GLN A 273 25.87 -10.90 -2.92
C GLN A 273 24.92 -11.43 -4.01
N PHE A 274 23.99 -10.57 -4.42
CA PHE A 274 23.03 -10.85 -5.46
C PHE A 274 23.72 -10.65 -6.82
N THR A 275 24.08 -11.73 -7.51
CA THR A 275 24.80 -11.68 -8.81
C THR A 275 23.90 -11.34 -10.00
N GLY A 276 22.84 -10.59 -9.77
CA GLY A 276 22.05 -9.93 -10.80
C GLY A 276 20.56 -10.24 -10.75
N PHE A 277 19.75 -9.18 -10.91
CA PHE A 277 18.53 -9.30 -11.68
C PHE A 277 19.03 -9.49 -13.11
N GLN A 278 18.89 -10.69 -13.68
CA GLN A 278 18.98 -10.76 -15.13
C GLN A 278 17.94 -9.76 -15.65
N PRO A 279 18.34 -8.71 -16.40
CA PRO A 279 17.36 -7.85 -17.02
C PRO A 279 16.47 -8.79 -17.84
N MET A 280 15.15 -8.72 -17.64
CA MET A 280 14.21 -9.21 -18.65
C MET A 280 14.39 -8.30 -19.86
N ASN A 281 15.47 -8.56 -20.58
CA ASN A 281 15.85 -7.90 -21.80
C ASN A 281 14.79 -8.34 -22.82
N THR A 282 13.94 -7.38 -23.18
CA THR A 282 13.17 -7.27 -24.41
C THR A 282 13.49 -8.36 -25.44
N ARG A 283 12.89 -9.54 -25.28
CA ARG A 283 12.62 -10.41 -26.41
C ARG A 283 11.26 -9.98 -26.93
N GLN A 284 11.28 -9.32 -28.08
CA GLN A 284 10.17 -9.29 -29.03
C GLN A 284 9.50 -10.67 -29.06
N GLY A 285 8.36 -10.77 -28.42
CA GLY A 285 7.58 -11.99 -28.27
C GLY A 285 6.40 -11.66 -27.38
N GLY A 286 5.19 -11.80 -27.92
CA GLY A 286 3.95 -11.29 -27.36
C GLY A 286 3.73 -11.63 -25.89
N PHE A 287 3.05 -10.69 -25.22
CA PHE A 287 2.52 -10.84 -23.88
C PHE A 287 1.37 -11.86 -23.91
N ASP A 288 1.69 -13.14 -23.72
CA ASP A 288 0.70 -14.14 -23.33
C ASP A 288 0.63 -14.13 -21.78
N GLY A 289 -0.59 -13.98 -21.27
CA GLY A 289 -0.87 -13.80 -19.85
C GLY A 289 -0.29 -14.91 -18.95
N PHE A 290 -0.09 -14.55 -17.68
CA PHE A 290 0.45 -15.42 -16.62
C PHE A 290 -0.44 -16.63 -16.25
N ASP A 291 -1.52 -16.90 -16.98
CA ASP A 291 -2.41 -18.07 -16.78
C ASP A 291 -1.74 -19.42 -17.11
N ASN A 292 -0.54 -19.42 -17.69
CA ASN A 292 0.19 -20.63 -18.09
C ASN A 292 1.48 -20.90 -17.31
N PHE A 293 1.60 -20.42 -16.06
CA PHE A 293 2.48 -21.08 -15.09
C PHE A 293 1.86 -22.41 -14.64
N ARG A 294 1.77 -23.36 -15.58
CA ARG A 294 1.78 -24.77 -15.25
C ARG A 294 3.23 -25.11 -14.91
N PRO A 295 3.53 -25.61 -13.70
CA PRO A 295 4.88 -26.07 -13.40
C PRO A 295 5.25 -27.12 -14.46
N ALA A 296 6.44 -26.98 -15.02
CA ALA A 296 7.03 -27.99 -15.88
C ALA A 296 6.86 -29.34 -15.17
N ALA A 297 6.38 -30.35 -15.90
CA ALA A 297 6.29 -31.70 -15.38
C ALA A 297 7.70 -32.15 -14.98
N THR A 298 8.02 -31.98 -13.69
CA THR A 298 9.16 -32.63 -13.05
C THR A 298 8.81 -34.10 -12.95
N THR A 299 9.18 -34.86 -13.98
CA THR A 299 9.53 -36.27 -13.82
C THR A 299 10.81 -36.32 -12.99
N SER A 300 10.65 -36.18 -11.68
CA SER A 300 11.66 -36.45 -10.67
C SER A 300 10.92 -36.92 -9.43
N ASN A 301 11.33 -38.08 -8.92
CA ASN A 301 10.64 -38.87 -7.92
C ASN A 301 10.45 -38.10 -6.60
N ASN A 302 9.31 -37.41 -6.44
CA ASN A 302 8.90 -36.78 -5.18
C ASN A 302 8.73 -37.79 -4.01
N ASN A 303 8.70 -39.08 -4.30
CA ASN A 303 8.65 -40.13 -3.28
C ASN A 303 9.99 -40.26 -2.53
N ASP A 304 11.14 -40.01 -3.18
CA ASP A 304 12.45 -40.22 -2.56
C ASP A 304 12.82 -39.13 -1.55
N ALA A 305 12.34 -37.90 -1.77
CA ALA A 305 12.54 -36.78 -0.83
C ALA A 305 11.63 -36.92 0.41
N ALA A 306 10.37 -37.29 0.20
CA ALA A 306 9.43 -37.53 1.29
C ALA A 306 9.83 -38.74 2.15
N GLU A 307 10.37 -39.82 1.54
CA GLU A 307 10.85 -40.98 2.30
C GLU A 307 12.08 -40.66 3.16
N LYS A 308 13.00 -39.81 2.68
CA LYS A 308 14.15 -39.36 3.47
C LYS A 308 13.74 -38.51 4.67
N GLU A 309 12.75 -37.64 4.50
CA GLU A 309 12.23 -36.82 5.59
C GLU A 309 11.49 -37.66 6.65
N ILE A 310 10.73 -38.67 6.22
CA ILE A 310 10.07 -39.63 7.13
C ILE A 310 11.10 -40.48 7.90
N GLN A 311 12.20 -40.89 7.27
CA GLN A 311 13.29 -41.60 7.96
C GLN A 311 13.95 -40.74 9.03
N LEU A 312 14.26 -39.49 8.73
CA LEU A 312 14.87 -38.56 9.68
C LEU A 312 13.98 -38.34 10.91
N LEU A 313 12.67 -38.15 10.70
CA LEU A 313 11.70 -37.98 11.79
C LEU A 313 11.58 -39.22 12.68
N ARG A 314 11.64 -40.42 12.09
CA ARG A 314 11.63 -41.68 12.86
C ARG A 314 12.87 -41.84 13.74
N GLU A 315 14.03 -41.44 13.24
CA GLU A 315 15.29 -41.52 13.99
C GLU A 315 15.32 -40.52 15.15
N GLN A 316 14.78 -39.31 14.94
CA GLN A 316 14.62 -38.31 16.00
C GLN A 316 13.65 -38.78 17.10
N LEU A 317 12.52 -39.37 16.73
CA LEU A 317 11.54 -39.90 17.69
C LEU A 317 12.13 -41.05 18.53
N LYS A 318 12.88 -41.96 17.91
CA LYS A 318 13.55 -43.04 18.64
C LYS A 318 14.55 -42.51 19.66
N THR A 319 15.34 -41.51 19.26
CA THR A 319 16.32 -40.85 20.14
C THR A 319 15.65 -40.20 21.36
N LEU A 320 14.46 -39.61 21.16
CA LEU A 320 13.68 -39.03 22.26
C LEU A 320 13.10 -40.10 23.20
N GLN A 321 12.58 -41.20 22.64
CA GLN A 321 12.07 -42.32 23.45
C GLN A 321 13.17 -42.95 24.32
N ASP A 322 14.36 -43.18 23.76
CA ASP A 322 15.51 -43.72 24.51
C ASP A 322 15.94 -42.79 25.66
N ARG A 323 15.85 -41.46 25.45
CA ARG A 323 16.13 -40.48 26.51
C ARG A 323 15.06 -40.49 27.60
N MET A 324 13.79 -40.69 27.25
CA MET A 324 12.73 -40.79 28.25
C MET A 324 12.85 -42.08 29.08
N GLU A 325 13.09 -43.24 28.45
CA GLU A 325 13.31 -44.49 29.17
C GLU A 325 14.52 -44.43 30.11
N LYS A 326 15.58 -43.71 29.70
CA LYS A 326 16.75 -43.53 30.56
C LYS A 326 16.45 -42.67 31.79
N LEU A 327 15.59 -41.65 31.63
CA LEU A 327 15.16 -40.79 32.74
C LEU A 327 14.16 -41.48 33.68
N GLU A 328 13.39 -42.46 33.20
CA GLU A 328 12.46 -43.23 34.06
C GLU A 328 13.15 -44.32 34.90
N LYS A 329 14.42 -44.65 34.62
CA LYS A 329 15.20 -45.66 35.36
C LYS A 329 16.17 -45.08 36.40
N GLU A 330 16.23 -43.75 36.52
CA GLU A 330 16.95 -43.01 37.57
C GLU A 330 15.97 -42.59 38.67
#